data_AF-A0A7S3H679-F1
#
_entry.id   AF-A0A7S3H679-F1
#
_cell.length_a   1.000
_cell.length_b   1.000
_cell.length_c   1.000
_cell.angle_alpha   90.00
_cell.angle_beta   90.00
_cell.angle_gamma   90.00
#
_symmetry.space_group_name_H-M   'P 1'
#
loop_
_entity.id
_entity.type
_entity.pdbx_description
1 polymer ?
#
loop_
_entity_poly.entity_id
_entity_poly.type
_entity_poly.pdbx_seq_one_letter_code
_entity_poly.pdbx_strand_id
1 'polypeptide(L)'
;RIEGASGICQKLEDDSESDSDDNSTQPMVVGEGEKCQMTVSPQYQVDCEEGLDCVTPPNILGAVGICSKVETKPAQPALAGEGQECKTNVPPNHQVHCEEGLVCLMPPDLRGTPGICQKPEVKTEQPA
;
A
#
# COMPACT_ATOMS: atom_id res chain seq x y z
N ARG A 1 -4.31 68.75 16.10
CA ARG A 1 -4.14 67.44 16.76
C ARG A 1 -5.51 66.81 16.78
N ILE A 2 -5.79 65.89 15.85
CA ILE A 2 -7.10 65.23 15.75
C ILE A 2 -7.00 63.86 16.39
N GLU A 3 -7.94 63.62 17.29
CA GLU A 3 -8.17 62.41 18.07
C GLU A 3 -9.03 61.42 17.28
N GLY A 4 -9.03 60.15 17.70
CA GLY A 4 -10.14 59.23 17.46
C GLY A 4 -9.87 58.12 16.43
N ALA A 5 -9.41 56.98 16.92
CA ALA A 5 -9.52 55.72 16.20
C ALA A 5 -11.00 55.31 16.08
N SER A 6 -11.50 55.18 14.86
CA SER A 6 -12.79 54.54 14.57
C SER A 6 -12.54 53.11 14.13
N GLY A 7 -12.70 52.17 15.06
CA GLY A 7 -12.84 50.74 14.79
C GLY A 7 -14.19 50.29 15.33
N ILE A 8 -15.19 50.23 14.47
CA ILE A 8 -16.48 49.61 14.75
C ILE A 8 -16.34 48.10 14.54
N CYS A 9 -16.29 47.32 15.61
CA CYS A 9 -16.49 45.87 15.56
C CYS A 9 -17.98 45.61 15.80
N GLN A 10 -18.74 45.30 14.73
CA GLN A 10 -20.07 44.76 14.89
C GLN A 10 -20.00 43.27 15.24
N LYS A 11 -20.75 42.93 16.28
CA LYS A 11 -21.02 41.59 16.79
C LYS A 11 -22.09 40.95 15.89
N LEU A 12 -21.87 39.72 15.44
CA LEU A 12 -22.93 38.83 14.97
C LEU A 12 -22.97 37.66 15.93
N GLU A 13 -24.07 37.62 16.68
CA GLU A 13 -24.44 36.58 17.63
C GLU A 13 -25.00 35.38 16.84
N ASP A 14 -24.57 34.18 17.25
CA ASP A 14 -25.40 33.01 17.54
C ASP A 14 -26.67 32.78 16.69
N ASP A 15 -26.64 31.77 15.80
CA ASP A 15 -27.70 30.76 15.72
C ASP A 15 -27.30 29.64 14.73
N SER A 16 -26.87 28.50 15.26
CA SER A 16 -27.19 27.13 14.79
C SER A 16 -26.26 26.15 15.48
N GLU A 17 -26.56 25.87 16.75
CA GLU A 17 -26.37 24.53 17.29
C GLU A 17 -27.09 23.56 16.35
N SER A 18 -26.31 22.74 15.67
CA SER A 18 -26.77 21.46 15.16
C SER A 18 -25.88 20.42 15.82
N ASP A 19 -26.23 20.12 17.07
CA ASP A 19 -25.94 18.83 17.68
C ASP A 19 -26.39 17.74 16.72
N SER A 20 -25.41 17.13 16.07
CA SER A 20 -25.48 15.75 15.65
C SER A 20 -24.20 15.13 16.17
N ASP A 21 -24.29 14.58 17.38
CA ASP A 21 -23.46 13.48 17.84
C ASP A 21 -23.44 12.37 16.78
N ASP A 22 -22.56 12.51 15.78
CA ASP A 22 -22.00 11.38 15.08
C ASP A 22 -20.49 11.58 15.07
N ASN A 23 -19.88 10.93 16.05
CA ASN A 23 -18.46 10.69 16.20
C ASN A 23 -17.93 9.88 15.00
N SER A 24 -17.93 10.50 13.83
CA SER A 24 -17.36 9.98 12.60
C SER A 24 -16.20 10.89 12.23
N THR A 25 -15.06 10.63 12.84
CA THR A 25 -13.75 11.10 12.35
C THR A 25 -13.45 10.35 11.05
N GLN A 26 -14.28 10.54 10.03
CA GLN A 26 -14.13 9.88 8.75
C GLN A 26 -13.19 10.72 7.89
N PRO A 27 -12.11 10.11 7.36
CA PRO A 27 -11.22 10.78 6.43
C PRO A 27 -11.98 11.20 5.17
N MET A 28 -11.58 12.32 4.58
CA MET A 28 -12.15 12.82 3.33
C MET A 28 -11.75 11.88 2.18
N VAL A 29 -12.71 11.33 1.45
CA VAL A 29 -12.43 10.43 0.32
C VAL A 29 -12.44 11.21 -1.00
N VAL A 30 -11.43 11.03 -1.85
CA VAL A 30 -11.26 11.71 -3.14
C VAL A 30 -11.06 10.73 -4.32
N GLY A 31 -11.34 11.20 -5.53
CA GLY A 31 -11.30 10.39 -6.75
C GLY A 31 -9.92 10.30 -7.43
N GLU A 32 -9.86 9.60 -8.56
CA GLU A 32 -8.63 9.44 -9.36
C GLU A 32 -8.11 10.80 -9.85
N GLY A 33 -6.80 11.02 -9.72
CA GLY A 33 -6.13 12.27 -10.08
C GLY A 33 -6.20 13.35 -9.00
N GLU A 34 -6.91 13.11 -7.90
CA GLU A 34 -6.99 14.03 -6.78
C GLU A 34 -5.85 13.85 -5.77
N LYS A 35 -5.61 14.87 -4.95
CA LYS A 35 -4.54 14.88 -3.95
C LYS A 35 -4.98 14.13 -2.70
N CYS A 36 -4.12 13.23 -2.23
CA CYS A 36 -4.33 12.46 -1.02
C CYS A 36 -3.23 12.73 0.01
N GLN A 37 -3.56 12.63 1.29
CA GLN A 37 -2.64 12.83 2.39
C GLN A 37 -3.06 12.01 3.61
N MET A 38 -2.43 10.84 3.76
CA MET A 38 -2.78 9.88 4.82
C MET A 38 -1.96 10.09 6.12
N THR A 39 -0.92 10.92 6.08
CA THR A 39 0.04 11.07 7.20
C THR A 39 -0.36 12.14 8.23
N VAL A 40 -1.50 12.79 8.06
CA VAL A 40 -2.01 13.82 8.98
C VAL A 40 -3.01 13.21 9.98
N SER A 41 -3.45 13.99 10.96
CA SER A 41 -4.48 13.56 11.91
C SER A 41 -5.75 13.12 11.17
N PRO A 42 -6.50 12.12 11.66
CA PRO A 42 -7.64 11.52 10.96
C PRO A 42 -8.72 12.51 10.54
N GLN A 43 -8.91 13.60 11.30
CA GLN A 43 -9.81 14.70 10.93
C GLN A 43 -9.38 15.53 9.70
N TYR A 44 -8.14 15.39 9.24
CA TYR A 44 -7.57 16.06 8.06
C TYR A 44 -7.08 15.06 7.01
N GLN A 45 -7.24 13.76 7.25
CA GLN A 45 -6.80 12.73 6.32
C GLN A 45 -7.65 12.82 5.05
N VAL A 46 -6.94 12.72 3.93
CA VAL A 46 -7.55 12.65 2.60
C VAL A 46 -7.18 11.30 1.99
N ASP A 47 -8.14 10.40 1.98
CA ASP A 47 -8.04 9.04 1.45
C ASP A 47 -8.56 8.97 0.01
N CYS A 48 -8.12 7.95 -0.71
CA CYS A 48 -8.61 7.69 -2.06
C CYS A 48 -9.87 6.81 -2.03
N GLU A 49 -10.72 6.94 -3.06
CA GLU A 49 -11.86 6.05 -3.27
C GLU A 49 -11.43 4.57 -3.31
N GLU A 50 -12.35 3.67 -2.98
CA GLU A 50 -12.10 2.22 -2.99
C GLU A 50 -11.52 1.76 -4.35
N GLY A 51 -10.38 1.07 -4.31
CA GLY A 51 -9.68 0.60 -5.51
C GLY A 51 -8.63 1.57 -6.09
N LEU A 52 -8.43 2.72 -5.44
CA LEU A 52 -7.35 3.66 -5.72
C LEU A 52 -6.29 3.62 -4.60
N ASP A 53 -5.03 3.90 -4.93
CA ASP A 53 -3.92 4.00 -3.98
C ASP A 53 -3.34 5.41 -3.99
N CYS A 54 -2.93 5.89 -2.82
CA CYS A 54 -2.33 7.20 -2.66
C CYS A 54 -0.84 7.16 -3.05
N VAL A 55 -0.54 7.44 -4.31
CA VAL A 55 0.83 7.36 -4.83
C VAL A 55 1.62 8.61 -4.41
N THR A 56 2.51 8.45 -3.44
CA THR A 56 3.45 9.48 -3.00
C THR A 56 4.81 9.35 -3.69
N PRO A 57 5.54 10.45 -3.95
CA PRO A 57 6.90 10.39 -4.48
C PRO A 57 7.84 9.60 -3.55
N PRO A 58 8.74 8.75 -4.10
CA PRO A 58 9.65 7.96 -3.29
C PRO A 58 10.63 8.84 -2.50
N ASN A 59 11.01 8.40 -1.30
CA ASN A 59 11.95 9.07 -0.38
C ASN A 59 11.45 10.38 0.26
N ILE A 60 10.15 10.69 0.21
CA ILE A 60 9.58 11.84 0.92
C ILE A 60 8.47 11.38 1.85
N LEU A 61 8.81 11.23 3.14
CA LEU A 61 7.83 10.91 4.18
C LEU A 61 6.91 12.13 4.41
N GLY A 62 5.59 11.89 4.37
CA GLY A 62 4.58 12.94 4.55
C GLY A 62 4.31 13.81 3.32
N ALA A 63 4.82 13.43 2.14
CA ALA A 63 4.45 14.09 0.89
C ALA A 63 2.96 13.90 0.58
N VAL A 64 2.39 14.89 -0.09
CA VAL A 64 1.07 14.78 -0.71
C VAL A 64 1.18 13.84 -1.91
N GLY A 65 0.36 12.80 -1.92
CA GLY A 65 0.25 11.86 -3.03
C GLY A 65 -0.85 12.23 -4.00
N ILE A 66 -0.98 11.45 -5.07
CA ILE A 66 -2.11 11.52 -6.00
C ILE A 66 -2.79 10.16 -6.03
N CYS A 67 -4.12 10.16 -5.94
CA CYS A 67 -4.93 8.96 -6.07
C CYS A 67 -4.82 8.45 -7.50
N SER A 68 -4.31 7.24 -7.65
CA SER A 68 -4.22 6.56 -8.93
C SER A 68 -4.79 5.17 -8.78
N LYS A 69 -5.30 4.61 -9.88
CA LYS A 69 -5.67 3.20 -9.91
C LYS A 69 -4.47 2.37 -9.45
N VAL A 70 -4.71 1.47 -8.50
CA VAL A 70 -3.71 0.48 -8.16
C VAL A 70 -3.61 -0.40 -9.38
N GLU A 71 -2.60 -0.18 -10.22
CA GLU A 71 -2.14 -1.23 -11.11
C GLU A 71 -1.51 -2.30 -10.21
N THR A 72 -2.37 -3.08 -9.54
CA THR A 72 -2.07 -4.42 -9.08
C THR A 72 -1.90 -5.22 -10.36
N LYS A 73 -0.79 -4.97 -11.07
CA LYS A 73 -0.21 -5.96 -11.94
C LYS A 73 -0.06 -7.16 -11.00
N PRO A 74 -0.77 -8.27 -11.21
CA PRO A 74 -0.53 -9.44 -10.39
C PRO A 74 0.96 -9.66 -10.53
N ALA A 75 1.69 -9.55 -9.42
CA ALA A 75 3.10 -9.86 -9.47
C ALA A 75 3.15 -11.34 -9.77
N GLN A 76 3.32 -11.62 -11.05
CA GLN A 76 3.58 -12.97 -11.48
C GLN A 76 4.88 -13.31 -10.77
N PRO A 77 4.87 -14.37 -9.95
CA PRO A 77 6.09 -14.80 -9.31
C PRO A 77 7.17 -14.97 -10.38
N ALA A 78 8.36 -14.44 -10.12
CA ALA A 78 9.46 -14.60 -11.05
C ALA A 78 9.75 -16.10 -11.21
N LEU A 79 10.02 -16.55 -12.44
CA LEU A 79 10.40 -17.93 -12.69
C LEU A 79 11.94 -18.05 -12.64
N ALA A 80 12.41 -19.00 -11.84
CA ALA A 80 13.81 -19.35 -11.66
C ALA A 80 14.13 -20.65 -12.41
N GLY A 81 15.19 -20.60 -13.22
CA GLY A 81 15.69 -21.77 -13.95
C GLY A 81 16.50 -22.73 -13.06
N GLU A 82 16.96 -23.82 -13.65
CA GLU A 82 17.80 -24.80 -12.98
C GLU A 82 19.08 -24.15 -12.39
N GLY A 83 19.34 -24.41 -11.11
CA GLY A 83 20.46 -23.82 -10.37
C GLY A 83 20.23 -22.41 -9.84
N GLN A 84 19.05 -21.82 -10.07
CA GLN A 84 18.71 -20.49 -9.55
C GLN A 84 17.99 -20.53 -8.20
N GLU A 85 18.00 -19.39 -7.52
CA GLU A 85 17.37 -19.21 -6.23
C GLU A 85 15.84 -19.11 -6.34
N CYS A 86 15.13 -19.89 -5.53
CA CYS A 86 13.68 -19.83 -5.40
C CYS A 86 13.27 -19.34 -4.00
N LYS A 87 12.18 -18.56 -3.94
CA LYS A 87 11.66 -17.94 -2.73
C LYS A 87 10.14 -18.05 -2.72
N THR A 88 9.62 -19.07 -2.05
CA THR A 88 8.17 -19.32 -1.95
C THR A 88 7.54 -18.76 -0.67
N ASN A 89 8.34 -18.46 0.34
CA ASN A 89 7.88 -18.00 1.66
C ASN A 89 7.83 -16.46 1.82
N VAL A 90 7.74 -15.71 0.73
CA VAL A 90 7.74 -14.24 0.71
C VAL A 90 6.42 -13.69 0.14
N PRO A 91 6.11 -12.38 0.28
CA PRO A 91 4.93 -11.79 -0.34
C PRO A 91 4.92 -12.04 -1.86
N PRO A 92 3.74 -12.17 -2.51
CA PRO A 92 3.63 -12.52 -3.92
C PRO A 92 4.45 -11.61 -4.86
N ASN A 93 4.59 -10.33 -4.50
CA ASN A 93 5.43 -9.35 -5.21
C ASN A 93 6.93 -9.71 -5.27
N HIS A 94 7.39 -10.61 -4.41
CA HIS A 94 8.78 -11.05 -4.31
C HIS A 94 8.93 -12.56 -4.44
N GLN A 95 7.85 -13.30 -4.71
CA GLN A 95 7.92 -14.75 -4.85
C GLN A 95 8.68 -15.11 -6.11
N VAL A 96 9.53 -16.13 -5.97
CA VAL A 96 10.26 -16.72 -7.07
C VAL A 96 9.98 -18.22 -7.07
N HIS A 97 9.29 -18.69 -8.10
CA HIS A 97 8.96 -20.10 -8.30
C HIS A 97 9.91 -20.71 -9.31
N CYS A 98 10.09 -22.02 -9.27
CA CYS A 98 10.90 -22.69 -10.29
C CYS A 98 10.10 -22.85 -11.59
N GLU A 99 10.79 -22.92 -12.73
CA GLU A 99 10.17 -23.29 -14.01
C GLU A 99 9.47 -24.66 -13.93
N GLU A 100 8.56 -24.91 -14.87
CA GLU A 100 7.80 -26.16 -14.92
C GLU A 100 8.73 -27.38 -14.94
N GLY A 101 8.47 -28.35 -14.06
CA GLY A 101 9.29 -29.56 -13.93
C GLY A 101 10.52 -29.42 -13.04
N LEU A 102 10.69 -28.31 -12.32
CA LEU A 102 11.72 -28.12 -11.29
C LEU A 102 11.10 -28.03 -9.89
N VAL A 103 11.86 -28.43 -8.88
CA VAL A 103 11.48 -28.38 -7.46
C VAL A 103 12.41 -27.42 -6.71
N CYS A 104 11.81 -26.56 -5.90
CA CYS A 104 12.54 -25.65 -5.02
C CYS A 104 13.08 -26.40 -3.80
N LEU A 105 14.38 -26.69 -3.78
CA LEU A 105 15.03 -27.37 -2.66
C LEU A 105 15.46 -26.33 -1.62
N MET A 106 14.74 -26.29 -0.50
CA MET A 106 15.11 -25.44 0.64
C MET A 106 16.10 -26.18 1.55
N PRO A 107 17.18 -25.51 2.02
CA PRO A 107 18.07 -26.09 3.01
C PRO A 107 17.32 -26.30 4.35
N PRO A 108 17.44 -27.48 4.99
CA PRO A 108 16.62 -27.83 6.16
C PRO A 108 16.94 -27.03 7.43
N ASP A 109 18.15 -26.47 7.53
CA ASP A 109 18.64 -25.82 8.75
C ASP A 109 18.38 -24.31 8.82
N LEU A 110 17.82 -23.70 7.77
CA LEU A 110 17.67 -22.24 7.70
C LEU A 110 16.25 -21.86 7.23
N ARG A 111 15.41 -21.46 8.19
CA ARG A 111 14.10 -20.86 7.87
C ARG A 111 14.32 -19.47 7.29
N GLY A 112 13.74 -19.21 6.12
CA GLY A 112 13.80 -17.91 5.46
C GLY A 112 14.94 -17.74 4.45
N THR A 113 15.81 -18.74 4.25
CA THR A 113 16.77 -18.72 3.14
C THR A 113 16.13 -19.12 1.82
N PRO A 114 16.62 -18.57 0.69
CA PRO A 114 16.24 -19.05 -0.62
C PRO A 114 16.61 -20.54 -0.79
N GLY A 115 15.74 -21.28 -1.48
CA GLY A 115 16.08 -22.62 -1.97
C GLY A 115 16.74 -22.52 -3.34
N ILE A 116 17.12 -23.68 -3.91
CA ILE A 116 17.63 -23.77 -5.28
C ILE A 116 16.71 -24.64 -6.12
N CYS A 117 16.40 -24.19 -7.34
CA CYS A 117 15.63 -24.95 -8.31
C CYS A 117 16.48 -26.09 -8.88
N GLN A 118 16.04 -27.33 -8.66
CA GLN A 118 16.64 -28.52 -9.25
C GLN A 118 15.58 -29.40 -9.87
N LYS A 119 15.99 -30.22 -10.85
CA LYS A 119 15.11 -31.24 -11.39
C LYS A 119 14.74 -32.22 -10.28
N PRO A 120 13.45 -32.60 -10.13
CA PRO A 120 13.09 -33.73 -9.30
C PRO A 120 13.85 -34.93 -9.86
N GLU A 121 14.68 -35.55 -9.04
CA GLU A 121 15.27 -36.84 -9.39
C GLU A 121 14.10 -37.81 -9.53
N VAL A 122 13.66 -38.05 -10.76
CA VAL A 122 12.65 -39.07 -11.05
C VAL A 122 13.31 -40.39 -10.66
N LYS A 123 13.06 -40.84 -9.42
CA LYS A 123 13.08 -42.27 -9.15
C LYS A 123 11.97 -42.84 -10.02
N THR A 124 12.36 -43.34 -11.18
CA THR A 124 11.56 -44.22 -11.99
C THR A 124 11.24 -45.42 -11.12
N GLU A 125 10.21 -45.33 -10.28
CA GLU A 125 9.51 -46.51 -9.79
C GLU A 125 8.84 -47.09 -11.05
N GLN A 126 9.60 -47.95 -11.73
CA GLN A 126 8.99 -49.02 -12.51
C GLN A 126 8.22 -49.90 -11.52
N PRO A 127 6.97 -50.25 -11.85
CA PRO A 127 6.52 -51.58 -11.54
C PRO A 127 5.95 -52.28 -12.77
N ALA A 128 6.57 -53.44 -13.02
CA ALA A 128 6.13 -54.68 -13.67
C ALA A 128 5.54 -54.64 -15.09
#